data_AF-Q2BCD0-F1
#
_entry.id   AF-Q2BCD0-F1
#
_cell.length_a   1.000
_cell.length_b   1.000
_cell.length_c   1.000
_cell.angle_alpha   90.00
_cell.angle_beta   90.00
_cell.angle_gamma   90.00
#
_symmetry.space_group_name_H-M   'P 1'
#
loop_
_entity.id
_entity.type
_entity.pdbx_description
1 polymer ?
#
loop_
_entity_poly.entity_id
_entity_poly.type
_entity_poly.pdbx_seq_one_letter_code
_entity_poly.pdbx_strand_id
1 'polypeptide(L)'
;MWFLAGIQVFVIVLFSILGWAIRYKKNYWLISGFAGRPAAEQEELIQNKMPQKTGGLLLATAIGMLILLPLAFTGFTYAMEVQIGFMLLFLLGGSIYLSKFEIPRKRKRMYWFTSILSFVVIGFISALTYLGYQKPDLAITEDTFEITGMYGDEWPIESITKLELLEEMPEVTWKENGFGLSTLAKGRFTVEGYGSSLLFIHKEAPYIYIEMGRKHIFINGENEEQTLKWHERLANSVE
;
A
#
# COMPACT_ATOMS: atom_id res chain seq x y z
N MET A 1 -14.24 2.96 -1.93
CA MET A 1 -13.77 4.18 -1.20
C MET A 1 -14.16 4.17 0.28
N TRP A 2 -15.44 3.96 0.63
CA TRP A 2 -15.93 3.96 2.02
C TRP A 2 -15.25 2.98 2.98
N PHE A 3 -15.00 1.75 2.53
CA PHE A 3 -14.31 0.74 3.36
C PHE A 3 -12.91 1.21 3.79
N LEU A 4 -12.13 1.76 2.86
CA LEU A 4 -10.78 2.27 3.13
C LEU A 4 -10.79 3.50 4.05
N ALA A 5 -11.74 4.41 3.87
CA ALA A 5 -11.95 5.54 4.78
C ALA A 5 -12.31 5.05 6.20
N GLY A 6 -13.12 3.99 6.31
CA GLY A 6 -13.42 3.34 7.60
C GLY A 6 -12.17 2.82 8.32
N ILE A 7 -11.24 2.19 7.59
CA ILE A 7 -9.95 1.75 8.14
C ILE A 7 -9.15 2.96 8.66
N GLN A 8 -9.11 4.07 7.93
CA GLN A 8 -8.39 5.27 8.36
C GLN A 8 -8.97 5.85 9.65
N VAL A 9 -10.30 5.94 9.75
CA VAL A 9 -10.99 6.39 10.97
C VAL A 9 -10.64 5.48 12.14
N PHE A 10 -10.66 4.15 11.94
CA PHE A 10 -10.25 3.20 12.98
C PHE A 10 -8.81 3.44 13.45
N VAL A 11 -7.85 3.64 12.54
CA VAL A 11 -6.45 3.92 12.89
C VAL A 11 -6.30 5.24 13.65
N ILE A 12 -7.01 6.29 13.24
CA ILE A 12 -7.03 7.59 13.94
C ILE A 12 -7.53 7.42 15.38
N VAL A 13 -8.64 6.69 15.56
CA VAL A 13 -9.21 6.41 16.89
C VAL A 13 -8.23 5.59 17.73
N LEU A 14 -7.62 4.56 17.15
CA LEU A 14 -6.64 3.72 17.83
C LEU A 14 -5.45 4.53 18.34
N PHE A 15 -4.82 5.35 17.50
CA PHE A 15 -3.72 6.22 17.92
C PHE A 15 -4.15 7.28 18.94
N SER A 16 -5.38 7.78 18.83
CA SER A 16 -5.94 8.71 19.81
C SER A 16 -6.05 8.05 21.19
N ILE A 17 -6.60 6.83 21.26
CA ILE A 17 -6.78 6.08 22.51
C ILE A 17 -5.42 5.69 23.10
N LEU A 18 -4.52 5.11 22.31
CA LEU A 18 -3.19 4.70 22.78
C LEU A 18 -2.35 5.91 23.23
N GLY A 19 -2.35 6.97 22.44
CA GLY A 19 -1.64 8.21 22.76
C GLY A 19 -2.16 8.85 24.04
N TRP A 20 -3.48 8.88 24.23
CA TRP A 20 -4.12 9.37 25.46
C TRP A 20 -3.79 8.49 26.68
N ALA A 21 -3.89 7.16 26.53
CA ALA A 21 -3.62 6.21 27.61
C ALA A 21 -2.16 6.29 28.10
N ILE A 22 -1.21 6.38 27.17
CA ILE A 22 0.21 6.53 27.50
C ILE A 22 0.46 7.90 28.16
N ARG A 23 -0.01 8.99 27.53
CA ARG A 23 0.36 10.35 27.94
C ARG A 23 -0.30 10.78 29.25
N TYR A 24 -1.59 10.46 29.42
CA TYR A 24 -2.40 10.99 30.54
C TYR A 24 -2.75 9.92 31.58
N LYS A 25 -2.97 8.66 31.17
CA LYS A 25 -3.29 7.57 32.11
C LYS A 25 -2.07 6.81 32.63
N LYS A 26 -0.87 7.17 32.15
CA LYS A 26 0.40 6.54 32.54
C LYS A 26 0.45 5.03 32.26
N ASN A 27 -0.29 4.55 31.26
CA ASN A 27 -0.26 3.16 30.82
C ASN A 27 1.02 2.88 30.01
N TYR A 28 2.19 2.98 30.64
CA TYR A 28 3.49 2.88 29.97
C TYR A 28 3.82 1.48 29.48
N TRP A 29 3.14 0.46 29.98
CA TRP A 29 3.23 -0.91 29.46
C TRP A 29 2.84 -1.04 27.98
N LEU A 30 2.06 -0.08 27.45
CA LEU A 30 1.71 0.01 26.02
C LEU A 30 2.90 0.43 25.15
N ILE A 31 3.97 0.97 25.74
CA ILE A 31 5.20 1.30 25.01
C ILE A 31 6.02 0.03 24.88
N SER A 32 6.24 -0.38 23.63
CA SER A 32 7.05 -1.57 23.32
C SER A 32 8.40 -1.54 24.05
N GLY A 33 8.70 -2.61 24.78
CA GLY A 33 9.94 -2.78 25.53
C GLY A 33 10.05 -1.99 26.84
N PHE A 34 9.08 -1.14 27.21
CA PHE A 34 9.17 -0.36 28.46
C PHE A 34 9.07 -1.25 29.70
N ALA A 35 8.07 -2.14 29.76
CA ALA A 35 7.84 -3.04 30.90
C ALA A 35 8.99 -4.03 31.15
N GLY A 36 9.76 -4.37 30.10
CA GLY A 36 10.92 -5.27 30.20
C GLY A 36 12.20 -4.61 30.71
N ARG A 37 12.21 -3.28 30.93
CA ARG A 37 13.40 -2.58 31.44
C ARG A 37 13.52 -2.71 32.96
N PRO A 38 14.75 -2.68 33.52
CA PRO A 38 14.94 -2.57 34.96
C PRO A 38 14.20 -1.36 35.55
N ALA A 39 13.70 -1.46 36.78
CA ALA A 39 12.91 -0.40 37.42
C ALA A 39 13.63 0.98 37.42
N ALA A 40 14.93 0.99 37.72
CA ALA A 40 15.75 2.21 37.68
C ALA A 40 15.78 2.86 36.28
N GLU A 41 15.81 2.06 35.21
CA GLU A 41 15.74 2.58 33.84
C GLU A 41 14.34 3.10 33.49
N GLN A 42 13.27 2.46 33.99
CA GLN A 42 11.91 2.94 33.79
C GLN A 42 11.70 4.31 34.44
N GLU A 43 12.20 4.50 35.67
CA GLU A 43 12.15 5.77 36.38
C GLU A 43 12.92 6.87 35.63
N GLU A 44 14.14 6.57 35.18
CA GLU A 44 14.95 7.52 34.39
C GLU A 44 14.24 7.94 33.09
N LEU A 45 13.59 7.00 32.40
CA LEU A 45 12.79 7.29 31.20
C LEU A 45 11.56 8.17 31.49
N ILE A 46 10.88 7.93 32.61
CA ILE A 46 9.74 8.75 33.05
C ILE A 46 10.22 10.17 33.39
N GLN A 47 11.36 10.32 34.07
CA GLN A 47 11.98 11.61 34.37
C GLN A 47 12.35 12.37 33.08
N ASN A 48 12.89 11.65 32.09
CA ASN A 48 13.19 12.19 30.76
C ASN A 48 11.93 12.49 29.92
N LYS A 49 10.73 12.20 30.45
CA LYS A 49 9.42 12.37 29.78
C LYS A 49 9.27 11.54 28.50
N MET A 50 10.06 10.48 28.33
CA MET A 50 10.00 9.63 27.12
C MET A 50 8.59 9.09 26.90
N PRO A 51 7.90 8.48 27.90
CA PRO A 51 6.54 7.99 27.69
C PRO A 51 5.54 9.06 27.26
N GLN A 52 5.59 10.24 27.86
CA GLN A 52 4.69 11.35 27.52
C GLN A 52 4.94 11.88 26.12
N LYS A 53 6.19 11.87 25.66
CA LYS A 53 6.56 12.23 24.29
C LYS A 53 6.11 11.16 23.29
N THR A 54 6.22 9.88 23.64
CA THR A 54 5.68 8.76 22.84
C THR A 54 4.16 8.86 22.68
N GLY A 55 3.42 9.04 23.78
CA GLY A 55 1.98 9.25 23.69
C GLY A 55 1.61 10.53 22.93
N GLY A 56 2.42 11.59 23.08
CA GLY A 56 2.28 12.82 22.30
C GLY A 56 2.51 12.63 20.80
N LEU A 57 3.48 11.80 20.41
CA LEU A 57 3.72 11.45 19.01
C LEU A 57 2.49 10.76 18.42
N LEU A 58 1.93 9.75 19.09
CA LEU A 58 0.72 9.05 18.62
C LEU A 58 -0.47 10.00 18.46
N LEU A 59 -0.71 10.90 19.44
CA LEU A 59 -1.76 11.91 19.35
C LEU A 59 -1.53 12.87 18.18
N ALA A 60 -0.30 13.34 17.97
CA ALA A 60 0.04 14.22 16.87
C ALA A 60 -0.12 13.53 15.51
N THR A 61 0.24 12.24 15.40
CA THR A 61 -0.02 11.42 14.21
C THR A 61 -1.52 11.33 13.95
N ALA A 62 -2.33 11.02 14.97
CA ALA A 62 -3.79 10.93 14.83
C ALA A 62 -4.40 12.26 14.38
N ILE A 63 -3.97 13.39 14.96
CA ILE A 63 -4.42 14.73 14.57
C ILE A 63 -4.03 15.04 13.13
N GLY A 64 -2.79 14.77 12.73
CA GLY A 64 -2.34 14.98 11.36
C GLY A 64 -3.13 14.14 10.35
N MET A 65 -3.39 12.87 10.69
CA MET A 65 -4.25 12.01 9.87
C MET A 65 -5.70 12.51 9.80
N LEU A 66 -6.25 13.02 10.91
CA LEU A 66 -7.60 13.60 10.93
C LEU A 66 -7.70 14.86 10.06
N ILE A 67 -6.65 15.70 10.05
CA ILE A 67 -6.57 16.88 9.19
C ILE A 67 -6.52 16.49 7.70
N LEU A 68 -5.86 15.37 7.38
CA LEU A 68 -5.76 14.86 6.00
C LEU A 68 -6.99 14.07 5.55
N LEU A 69 -7.80 13.55 6.48
CA LEU A 69 -8.98 12.72 6.17
C LEU A 69 -9.98 13.36 5.18
N PRO A 70 -10.27 14.68 5.21
CA PRO A 70 -11.13 15.32 4.21
C PRO A 70 -10.69 15.08 2.76
N LEU A 71 -9.39 14.87 2.51
CA LEU A 71 -8.85 14.61 1.19
C LEU A 71 -9.43 13.34 0.56
N ALA A 72 -9.77 12.34 1.38
CA ALA A 72 -10.39 11.09 0.93
C ALA A 72 -11.81 11.27 0.38
N PHE A 73 -12.45 12.42 0.63
CA PHE A 73 -13.78 12.76 0.13
C PHE A 73 -13.73 13.78 -1.03
N THR A 74 -12.55 14.00 -1.57
CA THR A 74 -12.32 14.84 -2.76
C THR A 74 -12.01 13.95 -3.97
N GLY A 75 -11.97 14.52 -5.17
CA GLY A 75 -11.51 13.82 -6.37
C GLY A 75 -9.99 13.57 -6.43
N PHE A 76 -9.27 13.72 -5.32
CA PHE A 76 -7.83 13.56 -5.29
C PHE A 76 -7.43 12.07 -5.25
N THR A 77 -6.85 11.61 -6.34
CA THR A 77 -6.50 10.19 -6.57
C THR A 77 -5.60 9.60 -5.49
N TYR A 78 -4.61 10.36 -4.99
CA TYR A 78 -3.58 9.85 -4.08
C TYR A 78 -3.90 10.08 -2.60
N ALA A 79 -5.16 10.30 -2.23
CA ALA A 79 -5.53 10.68 -0.87
C ALA A 79 -5.06 9.66 0.17
N MET A 80 -5.22 8.37 -0.15
CA MET A 80 -4.82 7.26 0.70
C MET A 80 -3.30 7.19 0.88
N GLU A 81 -2.58 7.26 -0.24
CA GLU A 81 -1.11 7.20 -0.27
C GLU A 81 -0.50 8.37 0.49
N VAL A 82 -1.05 9.58 0.34
CA VAL A 82 -0.60 10.77 1.08
C VAL A 82 -0.80 10.60 2.58
N GLN A 83 -1.96 10.11 3.01
CA GLN A 83 -2.24 9.94 4.44
C GLN A 83 -1.40 8.83 5.08
N ILE A 84 -1.21 7.70 4.39
CA ILE A 84 -0.33 6.61 4.84
C ILE A 84 1.14 7.07 4.85
N GLY A 85 1.56 7.78 3.80
CA GLY A 85 2.90 8.35 3.69
C GLY A 85 3.19 9.34 4.82
N PHE A 86 2.26 10.25 5.11
CA PHE A 86 2.35 11.14 6.27
C PHE A 86 2.50 10.36 7.57
N MET A 87 1.59 9.40 7.83
CA MET A 87 1.62 8.59 9.04
C MET A 87 2.99 7.90 9.22
N LEU A 88 3.48 7.26 8.18
CA LEU A 88 4.73 6.52 8.19
C LEU A 88 5.93 7.44 8.44
N LEU A 89 6.06 8.52 7.67
CA LEU A 89 7.17 9.46 7.79
C LEU A 89 7.16 10.17 9.15
N PHE A 90 5.97 10.54 9.65
CA PHE A 90 5.82 11.20 10.93
C PHE A 90 6.16 10.27 12.10
N LEU A 91 5.77 9.00 12.04
CA LEU A 91 6.13 8.00 13.07
C LEU A 91 7.62 7.64 13.04
N LEU A 92 8.21 7.47 11.85
CA LEU A 92 9.64 7.18 11.71
C LEU A 92 10.50 8.37 12.18
N GLY A 93 10.23 9.56 11.66
CA GLY A 93 10.91 10.79 12.08
C GLY A 93 10.69 11.10 13.56
N GLY A 94 9.47 10.88 14.05
CA GLY A 94 9.12 10.98 15.46
C GLY A 94 9.89 9.99 16.33
N SER A 95 10.10 8.77 15.87
CA SER A 95 10.90 7.75 16.59
C SER A 95 12.38 8.15 16.68
N ILE A 96 12.94 8.71 15.60
CA ILE A 96 14.29 9.28 15.62
C ILE A 96 14.36 10.44 16.61
N TYR A 97 13.38 11.35 16.61
CA TYR A 97 13.29 12.44 17.57
C TYR A 97 13.18 11.93 19.03
N LEU A 98 12.39 10.88 19.27
CA LEU A 98 12.21 10.29 20.59
C LEU A 98 13.50 9.71 21.18
N SER A 99 14.47 9.32 20.33
CA SER A 99 15.78 8.87 20.80
C SER A 99 16.48 9.92 21.69
N LYS A 100 16.19 11.22 21.53
CA LYS A 100 16.69 12.30 22.39
C LYS A 100 16.31 12.12 23.87
N PHE A 101 15.15 11.50 24.15
CA PHE A 101 14.63 11.27 25.50
C PHE A 101 15.03 9.91 26.08
N GLU A 102 15.82 9.12 25.33
CA GLU A 102 16.41 7.90 25.82
C GLU A 102 17.48 8.19 26.89
N ILE A 103 17.73 7.18 27.72
CA ILE A 103 18.82 7.14 28.72
C ILE A 103 20.14 7.55 28.06
N PRO A 104 20.92 8.51 28.62
CA PRO A 104 22.09 9.10 27.97
C PRO A 104 23.08 8.06 27.42
N ARG A 105 23.38 7.01 28.20
CA ARG A 105 24.27 5.91 27.81
C ARG A 105 23.74 5.02 26.67
N LYS A 106 22.43 5.02 26.40
CA LYS A 106 21.79 4.26 25.31
C LYS A 106 21.35 5.12 24.13
N ARG A 107 21.32 6.45 24.29
CA ARG A 107 20.83 7.43 23.31
C ARG A 107 21.47 7.31 21.94
N LYS A 108 22.81 7.29 21.86
CA LYS A 108 23.52 7.21 20.57
C LYS A 108 23.18 5.93 19.81
N ARG A 109 23.11 4.80 20.52
CA ARG A 109 22.72 3.51 19.95
C ARG A 109 21.28 3.55 19.46
N MET A 110 20.35 4.09 20.25
CA MET A 110 18.94 4.22 19.87
C MET A 110 18.78 5.09 18.63
N TYR A 111 19.43 6.26 18.59
CA TYR A 111 19.40 7.14 17.42
C TYR A 111 19.85 6.44 16.13
N TRP A 112 21.00 5.76 16.17
CA TRP A 112 21.49 4.99 15.02
C TRP A 112 20.52 3.88 14.61
N PHE A 113 20.01 3.12 15.58
CA PHE A 113 19.05 2.06 15.32
C PHE A 113 17.77 2.59 14.66
N THR A 114 17.15 3.64 15.21
CA THR A 114 15.93 4.22 14.64
C THR A 114 16.17 4.86 13.28
N SER A 115 17.33 5.46 13.05
CA SER A 115 17.68 6.08 11.77
C SER A 115 17.91 5.04 10.67
N ILE A 116 18.66 3.97 10.97
CA ILE A 116 18.88 2.87 10.03
C ILE A 116 17.54 2.17 9.73
N LEU A 117 16.74 1.88 10.76
CA LEU A 117 15.43 1.27 10.56
C LEU A 117 14.54 2.13 9.66
N SER A 118 14.50 3.44 9.90
CA SER A 118 13.73 4.38 9.07
C SER A 118 14.21 4.38 7.63
N PHE A 119 15.53 4.43 7.41
CA PHE A 119 16.12 4.37 6.07
C PHE A 119 15.78 3.08 5.35
N VAL A 120 15.90 1.93 6.02
CA VAL A 120 15.57 0.61 5.45
C VAL A 120 14.08 0.52 5.10
N VAL A 121 13.19 0.96 6.00
CA VAL A 121 11.74 0.93 5.75
C VAL A 121 11.36 1.81 4.56
N ILE A 122 11.89 3.04 4.51
CA ILE A 122 11.62 3.96 3.38
C ILE A 122 12.18 3.38 2.08
N GLY A 123 13.43 2.91 2.09
CA GLY A 123 14.07 2.31 0.91
C GLY A 123 13.31 1.08 0.40
N PHE A 124 12.87 0.22 1.32
CA PHE A 124 12.09 -0.98 0.99
C PHE A 124 10.73 -0.62 0.36
N ILE A 125 9.98 0.32 0.94
CA ILE A 125 8.68 0.76 0.40
C ILE A 125 8.86 1.43 -0.97
N SER A 126 9.89 2.26 -1.14
CA SER A 126 10.20 2.89 -2.42
C SER A 126 10.55 1.84 -3.49
N ALA A 127 11.35 0.83 -3.14
CA ALA A 127 11.70 -0.26 -4.04
C ALA A 127 10.47 -1.10 -4.43
N LEU A 128 9.61 -1.45 -3.47
CA LEU A 128 8.36 -2.17 -3.74
C LEU A 128 7.42 -1.36 -4.62
N THR A 129 7.28 -0.06 -4.36
CA THR A 129 6.47 0.84 -5.20
C THR A 129 7.01 0.88 -6.62
N TYR A 130 8.32 1.04 -6.79
CA TYR A 130 8.96 1.04 -8.11
C TYR A 130 8.73 -0.27 -8.88
N LEU A 131 8.92 -1.42 -8.23
CA LEU A 131 8.67 -2.73 -8.83
C LEU A 131 7.19 -2.94 -9.16
N GLY A 132 6.29 -2.45 -8.31
CA GLY A 132 4.85 -2.51 -8.54
C GLY A 132 4.42 -1.73 -9.78
N TYR A 133 4.95 -0.52 -9.97
CA TYR A 133 4.67 0.35 -11.12
C TYR A 133 5.42 -0.03 -12.41
N GLN A 134 6.24 -1.07 -12.39
CA GLN A 134 6.88 -1.56 -13.61
C GLN A 134 5.79 -2.08 -14.57
N LYS A 135 5.70 -1.43 -15.72
CA LYS A 135 4.66 -1.71 -16.73
C LYS A 135 4.88 -3.11 -17.32
N PRO A 136 3.83 -3.93 -17.40
CA PRO A 136 3.88 -5.13 -18.21
C PRO A 136 3.89 -4.74 -19.69
N ASP A 137 4.58 -5.53 -20.50
CA ASP A 137 4.45 -5.50 -21.96
C ASP A 137 3.69 -6.75 -22.42
N LEU A 138 2.96 -6.64 -23.53
CA LEU A 138 2.22 -7.72 -24.15
C LEU A 138 2.93 -8.13 -25.44
N ALA A 139 3.66 -9.24 -25.37
CA ALA A 139 4.29 -9.86 -26.54
C ALA A 139 3.31 -10.85 -27.17
N ILE A 140 3.03 -10.69 -28.46
CA ILE A 140 2.10 -11.53 -29.21
C ILE A 140 2.87 -12.16 -30.37
N THR A 141 2.86 -13.48 -30.44
CA THR A 141 3.39 -14.31 -31.53
C THR A 141 2.23 -14.94 -32.31
N GLU A 142 2.52 -15.85 -33.26
CA GLU A 142 1.48 -16.57 -33.99
C GLU A 142 0.74 -17.57 -33.09
N ASP A 143 1.45 -18.22 -32.16
CA ASP A 143 0.89 -19.31 -31.34
C ASP A 143 0.53 -18.86 -29.90
N THR A 144 1.20 -17.83 -29.39
CA THR A 144 1.12 -17.44 -27.96
C THR A 144 1.02 -15.94 -27.75
N PHE A 145 0.45 -15.57 -26.60
CA PHE A 145 0.61 -14.23 -26.04
C PHE A 145 1.24 -14.33 -24.64
N GLU A 146 2.21 -13.46 -24.38
CA GLU A 146 2.93 -13.35 -23.11
C GLU A 146 2.68 -11.98 -22.50
N ILE A 147 2.28 -11.97 -21.23
CA ILE A 147 2.30 -10.75 -20.41
C ILE A 147 3.59 -10.79 -19.60
N THR A 148 4.46 -9.80 -19.77
CA THR A 148 5.77 -9.79 -19.11
C THR A 148 5.71 -9.25 -17.68
N GLY A 149 6.72 -9.63 -16.88
CA GLY A 149 6.93 -9.11 -15.53
C GLY A 149 6.19 -9.89 -14.44
N MET A 150 6.10 -9.30 -13.24
CA MET A 150 5.53 -10.00 -12.09
C MET A 150 4.06 -10.38 -12.32
N TYR A 151 3.71 -11.63 -11.99
CA TYR A 151 2.43 -12.30 -12.28
C TYR A 151 2.18 -12.66 -13.74
N GLY A 152 3.01 -12.15 -14.65
CA GLY A 152 3.01 -12.47 -16.06
C GLY A 152 3.27 -13.95 -16.33
N ASP A 153 2.76 -14.42 -17.46
CA ASP A 153 2.85 -15.80 -17.92
C ASP A 153 2.62 -15.80 -19.44
N GLU A 154 2.83 -16.95 -20.06
CA GLU A 154 2.60 -17.18 -21.48
C GLU A 154 1.41 -18.13 -21.69
N TRP A 155 0.52 -17.78 -22.61
CA TRP A 155 -0.66 -18.60 -22.92
C TRP A 155 -0.84 -18.80 -24.43
N PRO A 156 -1.35 -19.97 -24.86
CA PRO A 156 -1.68 -20.22 -26.26
C PRO A 156 -2.83 -19.33 -26.73
N ILE A 157 -2.73 -18.76 -27.93
CA ILE A 157 -3.80 -17.96 -28.53
C ILE A 157 -5.07 -18.79 -28.74
N GLU A 158 -4.92 -20.06 -29.14
CA GLU A 158 -6.04 -21.01 -29.28
C GLU A 158 -6.87 -21.21 -28.01
N SER A 159 -6.32 -20.88 -26.83
CA SER A 159 -7.04 -21.01 -25.56
C SER A 159 -7.98 -19.83 -25.27
N ILE A 160 -7.91 -18.75 -26.06
CA ILE A 160 -8.78 -17.58 -25.93
C ILE A 160 -10.18 -17.98 -26.41
N THR A 161 -11.10 -18.02 -25.44
CA THR A 161 -12.53 -18.31 -25.68
C THR A 161 -13.37 -17.05 -25.83
N LYS A 162 -12.89 -15.91 -25.31
CA LYS A 162 -13.56 -14.61 -25.41
C LYS A 162 -12.53 -13.49 -25.29
N LEU A 163 -12.67 -12.48 -26.15
CA LEU A 163 -11.87 -11.26 -26.17
C LEU A 163 -12.82 -10.05 -26.28
N GLU A 164 -12.73 -9.11 -25.32
CA GLU A 164 -13.57 -7.90 -25.32
C GLU A 164 -12.75 -6.67 -24.93
N LEU A 165 -13.09 -5.53 -25.52
CA LEU A 165 -12.65 -4.21 -25.07
C LEU A 165 -13.73 -3.62 -24.15
N LEU A 166 -13.34 -3.22 -22.94
CA LEU A 166 -14.22 -2.68 -21.92
C LEU A 166 -13.86 -1.22 -21.64
N GLU A 167 -14.86 -0.33 -21.64
CA GLU A 167 -14.70 1.07 -21.24
C GLU A 167 -14.77 1.27 -19.72
N GLU A 168 -15.31 0.29 -19.00
CA GLU A 168 -15.39 0.29 -17.55
C GLU A 168 -14.92 -1.04 -16.98
N MET A 169 -14.12 -0.96 -15.92
CA MET A 169 -13.62 -2.16 -15.22
C MET A 169 -14.70 -2.69 -14.27
N PRO A 170 -15.05 -3.98 -14.31
CA PRO A 170 -15.93 -4.59 -13.31
C PRO A 170 -15.39 -4.42 -11.89
N GLU A 171 -16.26 -4.41 -10.89
CA GLU A 171 -15.86 -4.10 -9.52
C GLU A 171 -14.83 -5.11 -8.99
N VAL A 172 -13.68 -4.58 -8.55
CA VAL A 172 -12.66 -5.37 -7.85
C VAL A 172 -13.01 -5.45 -6.37
N THR A 173 -13.51 -6.60 -5.94
CA THR A 173 -14.05 -6.79 -4.59
C THR A 173 -12.97 -7.16 -3.57
N TRP A 174 -11.95 -7.91 -3.99
CA TRP A 174 -10.88 -8.37 -3.09
C TRP A 174 -9.53 -8.47 -3.78
N LYS A 175 -8.46 -8.14 -3.06
CA LYS A 175 -7.08 -8.38 -3.50
C LYS A 175 -6.56 -9.67 -2.89
N GLU A 176 -6.37 -10.69 -3.71
CA GLU A 176 -5.84 -11.98 -3.27
C GLU A 176 -4.32 -11.92 -3.13
N ASN A 177 -3.64 -11.38 -4.16
CA ASN A 177 -2.19 -11.15 -4.12
C ASN A 177 -1.80 -10.06 -5.13
N GLY A 178 -0.83 -9.21 -4.77
CA GLY A 178 -0.28 -8.20 -5.68
C GLY A 178 -0.38 -6.75 -5.21
N PHE A 179 -0.22 -5.85 -6.16
CA PHE A 179 -0.21 -4.41 -5.98
C PHE A 179 -1.59 -3.84 -6.32
N GLY A 180 -2.27 -3.29 -5.33
CA GLY A 180 -3.54 -2.59 -5.50
C GLY A 180 -3.38 -1.17 -4.96
N LEU A 181 -3.06 -0.25 -5.85
CA LEU A 181 -2.87 1.18 -5.56
C LEU A 181 -4.04 1.98 -6.14
N SER A 182 -4.09 3.28 -5.86
CA SER A 182 -5.18 4.13 -6.34
C SER A 182 -5.26 4.19 -7.87
N THR A 183 -4.13 4.02 -8.58
CA THR A 183 -4.06 4.07 -10.06
C THR A 183 -3.69 2.75 -10.73
N LEU A 184 -3.44 1.68 -9.97
CA LEU A 184 -2.90 0.42 -10.49
C LEU A 184 -3.51 -0.79 -9.79
N ALA A 185 -3.82 -1.83 -10.55
CA ALA A 185 -4.04 -3.18 -10.02
C ALA A 185 -3.21 -4.19 -10.83
N LYS A 186 -2.22 -4.80 -10.16
CA LYS A 186 -1.30 -5.79 -10.73
C LYS A 186 -1.20 -7.03 -9.86
N GLY A 187 -1.66 -8.18 -10.34
CA GLY A 187 -1.67 -9.45 -9.62
C GLY A 187 -3.01 -10.17 -9.67
N ARG A 188 -3.34 -10.92 -8.63
CA ARG A 188 -4.56 -11.74 -8.52
C ARG A 188 -5.61 -11.05 -7.65
N PHE A 189 -6.81 -10.90 -8.20
CA PHE A 189 -7.92 -10.19 -7.56
C PHE A 189 -9.22 -10.94 -7.79
N THR A 190 -10.14 -10.83 -6.84
CA THR A 190 -11.53 -11.25 -7.04
C THR A 190 -12.29 -10.10 -7.71
N VAL A 191 -12.85 -10.38 -8.88
CA VAL A 191 -13.62 -9.44 -9.69
C VAL A 191 -15.08 -9.88 -9.72
N GLU A 192 -16.01 -8.97 -9.47
CA GLU A 192 -17.44 -9.27 -9.45
C GLU A 192 -17.90 -9.81 -10.81
N GLY A 193 -18.55 -10.97 -10.81
CA GLY A 193 -18.98 -11.67 -12.03
C GLY A 193 -17.94 -12.58 -12.69
N TYR A 194 -16.64 -12.43 -12.35
CA TYR A 194 -15.54 -13.17 -12.99
C TYR A 194 -14.73 -14.03 -11.99
N GLY A 195 -14.91 -13.86 -10.68
CA GLY A 195 -14.19 -14.64 -9.68
C GLY A 195 -12.71 -14.24 -9.60
N SER A 196 -11.82 -15.22 -9.38
CA SER A 196 -10.37 -14.96 -9.26
C SER A 196 -9.76 -14.71 -10.64
N SER A 197 -9.33 -13.47 -10.85
CA SER A 197 -8.83 -12.93 -12.12
C SER A 197 -7.41 -12.38 -11.98
N LEU A 198 -6.65 -12.42 -13.07
CA LEU A 198 -5.37 -11.71 -13.17
C LEU A 198 -5.59 -10.31 -13.73
N LEU A 199 -5.08 -9.31 -13.02
CA LEU A 199 -5.16 -7.91 -13.42
C LEU A 199 -3.75 -7.40 -13.70
N PHE A 200 -3.62 -6.66 -14.80
CA PHE A 200 -2.44 -5.93 -15.24
C PHE A 200 -2.89 -4.56 -15.73
N ILE A 201 -3.55 -3.80 -14.86
CA ILE A 201 -4.25 -2.59 -15.25
C ILE A 201 -3.72 -1.35 -14.56
N HIS A 202 -3.49 -0.30 -15.34
CA HIS A 202 -3.63 1.08 -14.89
C HIS A 202 -5.12 1.41 -14.87
N LYS A 203 -5.65 2.06 -13.83
CA LYS A 203 -7.10 2.27 -13.65
C LYS A 203 -7.66 3.39 -14.52
N GLU A 204 -7.36 3.32 -15.82
CA GLU A 204 -7.74 4.24 -16.88
C GLU A 204 -8.21 3.38 -18.06
N ALA A 205 -9.41 3.66 -18.56
CA ALA A 205 -9.97 2.94 -19.70
C ALA A 205 -9.19 3.24 -20.99
N PRO A 206 -9.29 2.37 -22.01
CA PRO A 206 -10.02 1.11 -22.06
C PRO A 206 -9.24 -0.07 -21.43
N TYR A 207 -9.92 -1.20 -21.28
CA TYR A 207 -9.37 -2.46 -20.76
C TYR A 207 -9.63 -3.62 -21.73
N ILE A 208 -8.67 -4.53 -21.86
CA ILE A 208 -8.84 -5.78 -22.60
C ILE A 208 -9.22 -6.87 -21.60
N TYR A 209 -10.35 -7.52 -21.84
CA TYR A 209 -10.76 -8.73 -21.15
C TYR A 209 -10.45 -9.96 -22.02
N ILE A 210 -9.77 -10.94 -21.42
CA ILE A 210 -9.42 -12.21 -22.05
C ILE A 210 -9.94 -13.35 -21.18
N GLU A 211 -10.73 -14.23 -21.78
CA GLU A 211 -11.25 -15.45 -21.15
C GLU A 211 -10.59 -16.70 -21.73
N MET A 212 -10.04 -17.54 -20.86
CA MET A 212 -9.48 -18.85 -21.23
C MET A 212 -10.01 -19.94 -20.28
N GLY A 213 -11.21 -20.43 -20.60
CA GLY A 213 -11.91 -21.44 -19.79
C GLY A 213 -12.33 -20.91 -18.42
N ARG A 214 -11.54 -21.19 -17.37
CA ARG A 214 -11.77 -20.67 -16.01
C ARG A 214 -10.85 -19.51 -15.63
N LYS A 215 -9.95 -19.10 -16.53
CA LYS A 215 -9.02 -18.00 -16.29
C LYS A 215 -9.58 -16.73 -16.91
N HIS A 216 -9.56 -15.66 -16.13
CA HIS A 216 -9.99 -14.34 -16.53
C HIS A 216 -8.80 -13.38 -16.39
N ILE A 217 -8.47 -12.66 -17.45
CA ILE A 217 -7.37 -11.70 -17.47
C ILE A 217 -7.92 -10.34 -17.89
N PHE A 218 -7.53 -9.30 -17.16
CA PHE A 218 -7.78 -7.91 -17.50
C PHE A 218 -6.44 -7.19 -17.64
N ILE A 219 -6.21 -6.55 -18.78
CA ILE A 219 -4.96 -5.85 -19.07
C ILE A 219 -5.25 -4.56 -19.85
N ASN A 220 -4.44 -3.53 -19.61
CA ASN A 220 -4.34 -2.39 -20.53
C ASN A 220 -2.89 -1.94 -20.67
N GLY A 221 -2.64 -1.20 -21.75
CA GLY A 221 -1.37 -0.55 -21.98
C GLY A 221 -1.18 0.67 -21.08
N GLU A 222 -0.07 1.37 -21.30
CA GLU A 222 0.21 2.66 -20.67
C GLU A 222 -0.83 3.73 -21.02
N ASN A 223 -1.44 3.61 -22.19
CA ASN A 223 -2.42 4.55 -22.70
C ASN A 223 -3.44 3.83 -23.59
N GLU A 224 -4.48 4.57 -23.97
CA GLU A 224 -5.54 4.09 -24.84
C GLU A 224 -5.02 3.57 -26.18
N GLU A 225 -4.13 4.32 -26.85
CA GLU A 225 -3.55 3.91 -28.15
C GLU A 225 -2.86 2.54 -28.08
N GLN A 226 -2.03 2.32 -27.05
CA GLN A 226 -1.35 1.04 -26.84
C GLN A 226 -2.35 -0.08 -26.55
N THR A 227 -3.38 0.20 -25.75
CA THR A 227 -4.41 -0.77 -25.41
C THR A 227 -5.21 -1.20 -26.64
N LEU A 228 -5.63 -0.23 -27.46
CA LEU A 228 -6.33 -0.50 -28.72
C LEU A 228 -5.47 -1.32 -29.69
N LYS A 229 -4.19 -0.98 -29.81
CA LYS A 229 -3.24 -1.71 -30.65
C LYS A 229 -3.04 -3.15 -30.17
N TRP A 230 -2.95 -3.37 -28.86
CA TRP A 230 -2.87 -4.71 -28.28
C TRP A 230 -4.14 -5.52 -28.55
N HIS A 231 -5.32 -4.92 -28.39
CA HIS A 231 -6.59 -5.56 -28.69
C HIS A 231 -6.70 -5.96 -30.17
N GLU A 232 -6.36 -5.06 -31.09
CA GLU A 232 -6.38 -5.33 -32.54
C GLU A 232 -5.44 -6.48 -32.90
N ARG A 233 -4.23 -6.49 -32.34
CA ARG A 233 -3.28 -7.59 -32.57
C ARG A 233 -3.79 -8.92 -32.04
N LEU A 234 -4.39 -8.96 -30.85
CA LEU A 234 -4.98 -10.17 -30.30
C LEU A 234 -6.16 -10.65 -31.16
N ALA A 235 -7.04 -9.74 -31.58
CA ALA A 235 -8.19 -10.08 -32.41
C ALA A 235 -7.78 -10.72 -33.74
N ASN A 236 -6.79 -10.15 -34.42
CA ASN A 236 -6.27 -10.69 -35.69
C ASN A 236 -5.57 -12.05 -35.55
N SER A 237 -5.13 -12.43 -34.35
CA SER A 237 -4.49 -13.73 -34.10
C SER A 237 -5.50 -14.82 -33.70
N VAL A 238 -6.71 -14.44 -33.30
CA VAL A 238 -7.78 -15.38 -32.89
C VAL A 238 -8.68 -15.77 -34.08
N GLU A 239 -8.68 -15.00 -35.17
CA GLU A 239 -9.36 -15.32 -36.45
C GLU A 239 -8.67 -16.45 -37.24
#